data_AF-A0A9D6IQN3-F1
#
_entry.id   AF-A0A9D6IQN3-F1
#
_cell.length_a   1.000
_cell.length_b   1.000
_cell.length_c   1.000
_cell.angle_alpha   90.00
_cell.angle_beta   90.00
_cell.angle_gamma   90.00
#
_symmetry.space_group_name_H-M   'P 1'
#
loop_
_entity.id
_entity.type
_entity.pdbx_description
1 polymer ?
#
loop_
_entity_poly.entity_id
_entity_poly.type
_entity_poly.pdbx_seq_one_letter_code
_entity_poly.pdbx_strand_id
1 'polypeptide(L)'
;MRRSDLAALVLLTALIVAPAAVAVREAQDGKRVTMCANNLSQLYKMQMNYMVQYGGPQKLMPVETGEAFWLKLSDRRIRLIDDSLLDLYQCPVENVDDGPGTCDYRGPAKNVNGASYGDGDPVGADVDGNHGTGRGGNVLRKSGDVQTCGASDSLWSLAAEKTIGGNAATPPRIRDDQEETPKQRQAVVVIAHLAIAVMMFNEFNGEMPRSLRDLVERPKDAKVWPDGGFYPGGRIPKDPWGNDYQYEPTKREPKVWTWGADGKEGGEGEDADLTIEDIFKGRGGKGAAPRLAANERNAAGSLKTVATAQADFRSNDRDNNRVQDFWTGDVAGLYCIDNSSVGGDSMIKLIEVSVALADYAPWTGGLTVMDVNNYSNPISKFGKRAPKAGYWFMAMKEDKQVTANGGNGDYRQHTGGAKEAVYNTSRFGVCAFPADYGKGGTRTFIINEGNTMFWKDTGGKPVEAWPTDEELARDWKKLD
;
A
#
# COMPACT_ATOMS: atom_id res chain seq x y z
N MET A 1 -16.71 40.91 -44.56
CA MET A 1 -17.64 40.58 -43.46
C MET A 1 -18.39 41.83 -43.05
N ARG A 2 -19.72 41.76 -42.96
CA ARG A 2 -20.52 42.84 -42.36
C ARG A 2 -20.27 42.83 -40.85
N ARG A 3 -20.42 43.97 -40.16
CA ARG A 3 -20.25 44.05 -38.69
C ARG A 3 -21.12 43.03 -37.92
N SER A 4 -22.27 42.67 -38.49
CA SER A 4 -23.16 41.61 -38.00
C SER A 4 -22.51 40.22 -37.99
N ASP A 5 -21.69 39.91 -39.00
CA ASP A 5 -21.08 38.58 -39.18
C ASP A 5 -19.91 38.38 -38.20
N LEU A 6 -19.22 39.48 -37.85
CA LEU A 6 -18.12 39.49 -36.90
C LEU A 6 -18.64 39.37 -35.45
N ALA A 7 -19.79 39.99 -35.14
CA ALA A 7 -20.45 39.83 -33.85
C ALA A 7 -20.99 38.41 -33.64
N ALA A 8 -21.59 37.81 -34.69
CA ALA A 8 -22.07 36.43 -34.65
C ALA A 8 -20.92 35.43 -34.47
N LEU A 9 -19.78 35.62 -35.14
CA LEU A 9 -18.61 34.77 -35.00
C LEU A 9 -18.01 34.84 -33.59
N VAL A 10 -17.89 36.05 -33.02
CA VAL A 10 -17.39 36.25 -31.64
C VAL A 10 -18.31 35.58 -30.61
N LEU A 11 -19.63 35.72 -30.76
CA LEU A 11 -20.62 35.06 -29.90
C LEU A 11 -20.54 33.53 -30.02
N LEU A 12 -20.38 33.00 -31.24
CA LEU A 12 -20.27 31.57 -31.48
C LEU A 12 -18.97 30.99 -30.88
N THR A 13 -17.84 31.69 -31.02
CA THR A 13 -16.58 31.30 -30.37
C THR A 13 -16.68 31.36 -28.85
N ALA A 14 -17.34 32.38 -28.28
CA ALA A 14 -17.52 32.47 -26.83
C ALA A 14 -18.40 31.33 -26.28
N LEU A 15 -19.43 30.92 -27.02
CA LEU A 15 -20.32 29.80 -26.67
C LEU A 15 -19.60 28.43 -26.68
N ILE A 16 -18.54 28.27 -27.45
CA ILE A 16 -17.76 27.02 -27.53
C ILE A 16 -16.56 27.03 -26.57
N VAL A 17 -15.86 28.17 -26.47
CA VAL A 17 -14.65 28.30 -25.64
C VAL A 17 -14.98 28.30 -24.15
N ALA A 18 -16.11 28.90 -23.73
CA ALA A 18 -16.46 28.95 -22.30
C ALA A 18 -16.77 27.55 -21.71
N PRO A 19 -17.60 26.68 -22.33
CA PRO A 19 -17.79 25.31 -21.86
C PRO A 19 -16.51 24.46 -21.92
N ALA A 20 -15.69 24.63 -22.96
CA ALA A 20 -14.42 23.91 -23.08
C ALA A 20 -13.42 24.32 -21.98
N ALA A 21 -13.33 25.61 -21.65
CA ALA A 21 -12.49 26.11 -20.57
C ALA A 21 -12.98 25.65 -19.19
N VAL A 22 -14.30 25.54 -18.99
CA VAL A 22 -14.91 24.96 -17.78
C VAL A 22 -14.57 23.47 -17.68
N ALA A 23 -14.77 22.69 -18.74
CA ALA A 23 -14.44 21.26 -18.76
C ALA A 23 -12.95 20.99 -18.53
N VAL A 24 -12.06 21.82 -19.08
CA VAL A 24 -10.61 21.72 -18.83
C VAL A 24 -10.28 22.03 -17.37
N ARG A 25 -10.92 23.04 -16.77
CA ARG A 25 -10.75 23.35 -15.33
C ARG A 25 -11.28 22.23 -14.45
N GLU A 26 -12.47 21.70 -14.72
CA GLU A 26 -13.05 20.58 -13.98
C GLU A 26 -12.17 19.32 -14.07
N ALA A 27 -11.60 19.04 -15.24
CA ALA A 27 -10.65 17.94 -15.43
C ALA A 27 -9.32 18.16 -14.68
N GLN A 28 -8.82 19.40 -14.62
CA GLN A 28 -7.64 19.76 -13.83
C GLN A 28 -7.91 19.68 -12.32
N ASP A 29 -9.07 20.14 -11.87
CA ASP A 29 -9.51 20.05 -10.47
C ASP A 29 -9.66 18.58 -10.06
N GLY A 30 -10.25 17.73 -10.92
CA GLY A 30 -10.34 16.29 -10.69
C GLY A 30 -8.98 15.61 -10.47
N LYS A 31 -7.95 15.96 -11.26
CA LYS A 31 -6.59 15.44 -11.07
C LYS A 31 -6.00 15.86 -9.72
N ARG A 32 -6.19 17.12 -9.33
CA ARG A 32 -5.69 17.66 -8.05
C ARG A 32 -6.39 17.03 -6.85
N VAL A 33 -7.69 16.72 -6.97
CA VAL A 33 -8.46 15.95 -5.96
C VAL A 33 -7.89 14.54 -5.80
N THR A 34 -7.55 13.86 -6.90
CA THR A 34 -6.88 12.55 -6.86
C THR A 34 -5.50 12.61 -6.22
N MET A 35 -4.69 13.64 -6.55
CA MET A 35 -3.39 13.86 -5.90
C MET A 35 -3.56 14.10 -4.39
N CYS A 36 -4.60 14.83 -4.00
CA CYS A 36 -4.93 15.07 -2.61
C CYS A 36 -5.26 13.77 -1.86
N ALA A 37 -6.07 12.89 -2.45
CA ALA A 37 -6.37 11.58 -1.90
C ALA A 37 -5.10 10.71 -1.78
N ASN A 38 -4.19 10.81 -2.75
CA ASN A 38 -2.91 10.12 -2.72
C ASN A 38 -2.03 10.62 -1.57
N ASN A 39 -1.95 11.92 -1.32
CA ASN A 39 -1.19 12.49 -0.21
C ASN A 39 -1.67 11.91 1.14
N LEU A 40 -2.99 11.88 1.40
CA LEU A 40 -3.56 11.23 2.60
C LEU A 40 -3.19 9.74 2.69
N SER A 41 -3.21 9.01 1.57
CA SER A 41 -2.78 7.61 1.54
C SER A 41 -1.28 7.45 1.85
N GLN A 42 -0.43 8.37 1.40
CA GLN A 42 1.00 8.36 1.72
C GLN A 42 1.26 8.72 3.18
N LEU A 43 0.53 9.69 3.74
CA LEU A 43 0.58 10.01 5.18
C LEU A 43 0.20 8.80 6.03
N TYR A 44 -0.83 8.04 5.63
CA TYR A 44 -1.18 6.77 6.28
C TYR A 44 -0.01 5.76 6.24
N LYS A 45 0.63 5.57 5.08
CA LYS A 45 1.78 4.66 4.95
C LYS A 45 2.96 5.10 5.82
N MET A 46 3.25 6.40 5.89
CA MET A 46 4.30 6.93 6.76
C MET A 46 3.95 6.74 8.24
N GLN A 47 2.68 6.86 8.60
CA GLN A 47 2.19 6.54 9.92
C GLN A 47 2.30 5.03 10.24
N MET A 48 2.10 4.14 9.27
CA MET A 48 2.37 2.71 9.45
C MET A 48 3.86 2.43 9.68
N ASN A 49 4.75 3.11 8.94
CA ASN A 49 6.19 3.07 9.20
C ASN A 49 6.52 3.54 10.62
N TYR A 50 5.81 4.58 11.10
CA TYR A 50 5.93 5.02 12.48
C TYR A 50 5.55 3.92 13.48
N MET A 51 4.43 3.21 13.29
CA MET A 51 4.03 2.11 14.19
C MET A 51 5.11 1.03 14.27
N VAL A 52 5.71 0.68 13.12
CA VAL A 52 6.75 -0.36 13.05
C VAL A 52 8.01 0.08 13.79
N GLN A 53 8.47 1.32 13.59
CA GLN A 53 9.77 1.80 14.06
C GLN A 53 9.71 2.45 15.45
N TYR A 54 8.67 3.22 15.74
CA TYR A 54 8.54 4.09 16.92
C TYR A 54 7.33 3.74 17.81
N GLY A 55 6.38 2.94 17.32
CA GLY A 55 5.18 2.52 18.06
C GLY A 55 5.40 1.52 19.20
N GLY A 56 6.65 1.19 19.50
CA GLY A 56 7.01 0.24 20.57
C GLY A 56 6.51 -1.19 20.33
N PRO A 57 6.44 -2.03 21.38
CA PRO A 57 5.99 -3.43 21.27
C PRO A 57 4.55 -3.58 20.80
N GLN A 58 3.69 -2.61 21.14
CA GLN A 58 2.25 -2.60 20.81
C GLN A 58 1.96 -1.98 19.43
N LYS A 59 3.00 -1.50 18.72
CA LYS A 59 2.87 -0.91 17.39
C LYS A 59 1.84 0.21 17.35
N LEU A 60 1.87 1.10 18.33
CA LEU A 60 0.91 2.20 18.45
C LEU A 60 1.14 3.24 17.35
N MET A 61 0.04 3.80 16.84
CA MET A 61 0.07 5.01 16.02
C MET A 61 0.53 6.21 16.87
N PRO A 62 0.91 7.36 16.28
CA PRO A 62 1.15 8.58 17.03
C PRO A 62 0.02 8.87 18.03
N VAL A 63 0.37 9.36 19.21
CA VAL A 63 -0.60 9.64 20.29
C VAL A 63 -1.14 11.06 20.21
N GLU A 64 -0.48 11.89 19.42
CA GLU A 64 -0.86 13.24 19.06
C GLU A 64 -2.22 13.28 18.35
N THR A 65 -2.85 14.45 18.34
CA THR A 65 -4.19 14.70 17.76
C THR A 65 -4.13 15.85 16.77
N GLY A 66 -5.13 15.96 15.90
CA GLY A 66 -5.17 16.98 14.86
C GLY A 66 -3.94 16.91 13.95
N GLU A 67 -3.51 18.05 13.41
CA GLU A 67 -2.33 18.15 12.54
C GLU A 67 -1.04 17.60 13.19
N ALA A 68 -0.92 17.68 14.53
CA ALA A 68 0.26 17.19 15.24
C ALA A 68 0.45 15.68 15.09
N PHE A 69 -0.64 14.93 14.86
CA PHE A 69 -0.57 13.51 14.52
C PHE A 69 0.23 13.27 13.22
N TRP A 70 0.00 14.10 12.20
CA TRP A 70 0.68 14.01 10.91
C TRP A 70 2.09 14.62 10.97
N LEU A 71 2.22 15.79 11.60
CA LEU A 71 3.50 16.47 11.75
C LEU A 71 4.49 15.67 12.60
N LYS A 72 4.02 14.76 13.46
CA LYS A 72 4.88 13.81 14.19
C LYS A 72 5.81 13.03 13.28
N LEU A 73 5.39 12.72 12.06
CA LEU A 73 6.17 11.98 11.07
C LEU A 73 7.40 12.77 10.58
N SER A 74 7.40 14.10 10.75
CA SER A 74 8.50 15.02 10.43
C SER A 74 9.32 15.46 11.65
N ASP A 75 8.98 14.99 12.86
CA ASP A 75 9.70 15.33 14.09
C ASP A 75 11.20 15.03 13.90
N ARG A 76 12.07 15.88 14.47
CA ARG A 76 13.52 15.84 14.24
C ARG A 76 14.17 14.49 14.58
N ARG A 77 13.51 13.67 15.39
CA ARG A 77 13.97 12.32 15.79
C ARG A 77 13.37 11.19 14.94
N ILE A 78 12.29 11.46 14.22
CA ILE A 78 11.51 10.50 13.45
C ILE A 78 11.85 10.62 11.97
N ARG A 79 11.78 11.84 11.40
CA ARG A 79 12.18 12.16 10.00
C ARG A 79 11.71 11.13 8.96
N LEU A 80 10.51 10.57 9.14
CA LEU A 80 9.88 9.71 8.12
C LEU A 80 9.42 10.56 6.93
N ILE A 81 9.08 11.83 7.20
CA ILE A 81 8.86 12.87 6.22
C ILE A 81 9.92 13.94 6.47
N ASP A 82 10.82 14.15 5.52
CA ASP A 82 11.86 15.18 5.59
C ASP A 82 11.51 16.40 4.74
N ASP A 83 12.40 17.39 4.69
CA ASP A 83 12.17 18.66 3.97
C ASP A 83 11.87 18.47 2.47
N SER A 84 12.19 17.32 1.88
CA SER A 84 11.91 17.00 0.47
C SER A 84 10.52 16.39 0.23
N LEU A 85 9.80 16.06 1.30
CA LEU A 85 8.48 15.40 1.30
C LEU A 85 7.39 16.25 1.95
N LEU A 86 7.67 17.53 2.26
CA LEU A 86 6.71 18.41 2.96
C LEU A 86 5.45 18.71 2.13
N ASP A 87 5.54 18.56 0.82
CA ASP A 87 4.42 18.62 -0.12
C ASP A 87 3.35 17.55 0.14
N LEU A 88 3.68 16.47 0.85
CA LEU A 88 2.69 15.49 1.32
C LEU A 88 1.71 16.05 2.35
N TYR A 89 2.08 17.13 3.06
CA TYR A 89 1.20 17.79 4.02
C TYR A 89 0.27 18.81 3.38
N GLN A 90 0.47 19.15 2.11
CA GLN A 90 -0.25 20.22 1.44
C GLN A 90 -1.39 19.65 0.57
N CYS A 91 -2.51 20.36 0.53
CA CYS A 91 -3.66 20.04 -0.30
C CYS A 91 -3.41 20.58 -1.72
N PRO A 92 -3.26 19.70 -2.73
CA PRO A 92 -2.95 20.16 -4.09
C PRO A 92 -4.09 20.97 -4.73
N VAL A 93 -5.31 20.97 -4.17
CA VAL A 93 -6.50 21.66 -4.68
C VAL A 93 -6.57 23.11 -4.21
N GLU A 94 -6.21 23.37 -2.95
CA GLU A 94 -6.24 24.71 -2.35
C GLU A 94 -5.27 25.68 -3.06
N ASN A 95 -4.15 25.14 -3.56
CA ASN A 95 -3.11 25.90 -4.26
C ASN A 95 -2.43 26.98 -3.41
N VAL A 96 -2.42 26.81 -2.09
CA VAL A 96 -1.74 27.69 -1.15
C VAL A 96 -0.58 26.89 -0.55
N ASP A 97 0.60 27.49 -0.53
CA ASP A 97 1.76 26.94 0.19
C ASP A 97 1.82 27.68 1.53
N ASP A 98 1.41 26.98 2.59
CA ASP A 98 1.38 27.53 3.95
C ASP A 98 2.75 27.49 4.65
N GLY A 99 3.78 26.97 3.95
CA GLY A 99 5.15 26.88 4.43
C GLY A 99 5.43 25.66 5.32
N PRO A 100 6.68 25.49 5.76
CA PRO A 100 7.09 24.30 6.51
C PRO A 100 6.47 24.25 7.91
N GLY A 101 5.98 23.07 8.29
CA GLY A 101 5.39 22.80 9.60
C GLY A 101 3.88 23.00 9.69
N THR A 102 3.21 23.22 8.56
CA THR A 102 1.75 23.22 8.43
C THR A 102 1.26 21.92 7.80
N CYS A 103 -0.03 21.63 7.95
CA CYS A 103 -0.68 20.46 7.36
C CYS A 103 -2.13 20.79 7.03
N ASP A 104 -2.47 20.66 5.75
CA ASP A 104 -3.77 21.02 5.18
C ASP A 104 -4.80 19.89 5.39
N TYR A 105 -4.39 18.85 6.12
CA TYR A 105 -5.22 17.74 6.54
C TYR A 105 -5.51 17.84 8.03
N ARG A 106 -6.79 17.67 8.36
CA ARG A 106 -7.23 17.38 9.73
C ARG A 106 -6.65 16.03 10.16
N GLY A 107 -6.35 15.93 11.45
CA GLY A 107 -5.99 14.66 12.09
C GLY A 107 -7.01 14.27 13.15
N PRO A 108 -6.80 13.16 13.86
CA PRO A 108 -7.80 12.61 14.75
C PRO A 108 -8.08 13.54 15.93
N ALA A 109 -9.35 13.71 16.29
CA ALA A 109 -9.80 14.55 17.40
C ALA A 109 -9.39 13.99 18.79
N LYS A 110 -9.13 12.69 18.90
CA LYS A 110 -8.66 12.03 20.13
C LYS A 110 -7.58 11.00 19.79
N ASN A 111 -6.90 10.47 20.81
CA ASN A 111 -5.91 9.41 20.61
C ASN A 111 -6.54 8.17 19.92
N VAL A 112 -6.00 7.82 18.76
CA VAL A 112 -6.52 6.76 17.87
C VAL A 112 -6.28 5.36 18.40
N ASN A 113 -5.36 5.18 19.35
CA ASN A 113 -5.01 3.87 19.90
C ASN A 113 -6.03 3.40 20.96
N GLY A 114 -6.94 4.27 21.40
CA GLY A 114 -8.00 3.92 22.35
C GLY A 114 -9.27 3.38 21.68
N ALA A 115 -10.21 2.89 22.51
CA ALA A 115 -11.50 2.33 22.07
C ALA A 115 -12.43 3.34 21.35
N SER A 116 -12.06 4.62 21.31
CA SER A 116 -12.86 5.68 20.67
C SER A 116 -12.76 5.73 19.14
N TYR A 117 -11.85 4.95 18.55
CA TYR A 117 -11.66 4.83 17.09
C TYR A 117 -11.70 3.36 16.64
N GLY A 118 -12.74 3.01 15.89
CA GLY A 118 -12.81 1.77 15.11
C GLY A 118 -12.18 1.91 13.72
N ASP A 119 -12.05 0.80 12.99
CA ASP A 119 -11.39 0.78 11.67
C ASP A 119 -12.09 1.67 10.63
N GLY A 120 -13.43 1.80 10.73
CA GLY A 120 -14.23 2.67 9.87
C GLY A 120 -14.21 4.15 10.23
N ASP A 121 -13.65 4.52 11.38
CA ASP A 121 -13.66 5.91 11.85
C ASP A 121 -12.64 6.77 11.08
N PRO A 122 -12.99 8.02 10.72
CA PRO A 122 -12.05 8.97 10.13
C PRO A 122 -10.89 9.29 11.05
N VAL A 123 -9.66 9.12 10.58
CA VAL A 123 -8.43 9.55 11.27
C VAL A 123 -7.72 10.69 10.56
N GLY A 124 -8.05 10.94 9.30
CA GLY A 124 -7.63 12.13 8.56
C GLY A 124 -8.72 12.58 7.60
N ALA A 125 -8.75 13.87 7.28
CA ALA A 125 -9.63 14.41 6.26
C ALA A 125 -9.12 15.75 5.76
N ASP A 126 -9.50 16.15 4.55
CA ASP A 126 -9.29 17.52 4.06
C ASP A 126 -9.91 18.54 5.03
N VAL A 127 -9.29 19.72 5.13
CA VAL A 127 -9.90 20.88 5.81
C VAL A 127 -11.07 21.39 4.97
N ASP A 128 -12.16 21.81 5.64
CA ASP A 128 -13.33 22.33 4.94
C ASP A 128 -12.98 23.65 4.22
N GLY A 129 -13.33 23.73 2.94
CA GLY A 129 -13.00 24.86 2.07
C GLY A 129 -11.83 24.64 1.13
N ASN A 130 -10.92 23.68 1.40
CA ASN A 130 -9.73 23.43 0.55
C ASN A 130 -10.11 22.99 -0.87
N HIS A 131 -11.25 22.32 -1.01
CA HIS A 131 -11.82 21.90 -2.30
C HIS A 131 -12.89 22.87 -2.83
N GLY A 132 -13.02 24.06 -2.21
CA GLY A 132 -14.09 25.02 -2.43
C GLY A 132 -15.22 24.86 -1.41
N THR A 133 -15.78 25.99 -0.97
CA THR A 133 -16.84 26.05 0.05
C THR A 133 -18.02 25.15 -0.31
N GLY A 134 -18.39 24.25 0.60
CA GLY A 134 -19.56 23.38 0.45
C GLY A 134 -19.39 22.24 -0.57
N ARG A 135 -18.16 21.91 -0.98
CA ARG A 135 -17.91 20.79 -1.91
C ARG A 135 -17.57 19.45 -1.23
N GLY A 136 -17.18 19.47 0.04
CA GLY A 136 -16.64 18.29 0.71
C GLY A 136 -15.14 18.13 0.46
N GLY A 137 -14.63 16.90 0.55
CA GLY A 137 -13.20 16.60 0.44
C GLY A 137 -12.93 15.12 0.62
N ASN A 138 -11.67 14.75 0.78
CA ASN A 138 -11.25 13.37 1.03
C ASN A 138 -11.26 13.05 2.53
N VAL A 139 -11.62 11.81 2.85
CA VAL A 139 -11.61 11.27 4.21
C VAL A 139 -10.78 9.99 4.23
N LEU A 140 -9.77 9.96 5.10
CA LEU A 140 -8.97 8.80 5.43
C LEU A 140 -9.53 8.13 6.68
N ARG A 141 -9.95 6.87 6.55
CA ARG A 141 -10.37 6.02 7.67
C ARG A 141 -9.17 5.34 8.33
N LYS A 142 -9.33 4.91 9.58
CA LYS A 142 -8.30 4.18 10.33
C LYS A 142 -7.86 2.88 9.64
N SER A 143 -8.74 2.28 8.85
CA SER A 143 -8.45 1.15 7.95
C SER A 143 -7.41 1.44 6.87
N GLY A 144 -7.13 2.71 6.58
CA GLY A 144 -6.26 3.15 5.48
C GLY A 144 -7.02 3.53 4.20
N ASP A 145 -8.35 3.34 4.16
CA ASP A 145 -9.16 3.73 3.01
C ASP A 145 -9.28 5.25 2.90
N VAL A 146 -9.03 5.79 1.71
CA VAL A 146 -9.32 7.19 1.39
C VAL A 146 -10.53 7.24 0.48
N GLN A 147 -11.54 8.00 0.87
CA GLN A 147 -12.75 8.20 0.09
C GLN A 147 -12.96 9.68 -0.18
N THR A 148 -13.18 10.04 -1.45
CA THR A 148 -13.65 11.39 -1.81
C THR A 148 -15.14 11.50 -1.50
N CYS A 149 -15.51 12.53 -0.74
CA CYS A 149 -16.85 12.76 -0.25
C CYS A 149 -17.36 14.13 -0.66
N GLY A 150 -18.64 14.21 -1.06
CA GLY A 150 -19.37 15.45 -1.18
C GLY A 150 -19.76 16.02 0.19
N ALA A 151 -20.13 17.31 0.25
CA ALA A 151 -20.45 17.99 1.50
C ALA A 151 -21.63 17.38 2.28
N SER A 152 -22.54 16.68 1.60
CA SER A 152 -23.70 16.01 2.21
C SER A 152 -23.43 14.57 2.62
N ASP A 153 -22.24 14.02 2.36
CA ASP A 153 -21.93 12.64 2.70
C ASP A 153 -21.85 12.44 4.22
N SER A 154 -22.40 11.33 4.68
CA SER A 154 -22.38 10.95 6.10
C SER A 154 -20.95 10.77 6.61
N LEU A 155 -20.05 10.27 5.79
CA LEU A 155 -18.64 10.11 6.13
C LEU A 155 -17.92 11.46 6.26
N TRP A 156 -18.26 12.45 5.41
CA TRP A 156 -17.71 13.81 5.54
C TRP A 156 -18.18 14.49 6.82
N SER A 157 -19.47 14.32 7.15
CA SER A 157 -20.05 14.81 8.40
C SER A 157 -19.40 14.15 9.62
N LEU A 158 -19.22 12.82 9.59
CA LEU A 158 -18.53 12.08 10.64
C LEU A 158 -17.06 12.49 10.77
N ALA A 159 -16.38 12.80 9.65
CA ALA A 159 -15.02 13.29 9.69
C ALA A 159 -14.91 14.65 10.39
N ALA A 160 -15.92 15.53 10.25
CA ALA A 160 -15.99 16.77 11.02
C ALA A 160 -16.14 16.57 12.54
N GLU A 161 -16.70 15.46 12.97
CA GLU A 161 -16.80 15.12 14.40
C GLU A 161 -15.54 14.40 14.92
N LYS A 162 -14.94 13.55 14.08
CA LYS A 162 -13.84 12.64 14.45
C LYS A 162 -12.45 13.20 14.15
N THR A 163 -12.34 14.29 13.39
CA THR A 163 -11.06 14.93 13.06
C THR A 163 -11.11 16.43 13.32
N ILE A 164 -9.96 17.02 13.65
CA ILE A 164 -9.80 18.46 13.91
C ILE A 164 -8.59 19.00 13.15
N GLY A 165 -8.68 20.25 12.71
CA GLY A 165 -7.52 21.05 12.29
C GLY A 165 -6.98 21.88 13.47
N GLY A 166 -5.74 22.35 13.39
CA GLY A 166 -5.15 23.32 14.32
C GLY A 166 -5.27 23.02 15.82
N ASN A 167 -4.27 22.36 16.42
CA ASN A 167 -3.88 22.59 17.83
C ASN A 167 -2.59 21.85 18.22
N ALA A 168 -1.67 22.63 18.80
CA ALA A 168 -0.41 22.20 19.39
C ALA A 168 -0.62 21.59 20.79
N ALA A 169 -0.41 20.28 20.94
CA ALA A 169 -0.10 19.70 22.24
C ALA A 169 1.12 18.78 22.11
N THR A 170 2.26 19.25 22.63
CA THR A 170 3.52 18.47 22.69
C THR A 170 3.49 17.52 23.89
N PRO A 171 3.55 16.18 23.73
CA PRO A 171 3.62 15.23 24.86
C PRO A 171 5.07 14.79 25.18
N PRO A 172 5.31 14.12 26.34
CA PRO A 172 6.61 14.10 27.01
C PRO A 172 7.67 13.21 26.33
N ARG A 173 8.93 13.63 26.45
CA ARG A 173 10.11 12.91 25.97
C ARG A 173 10.26 11.56 26.69
N ILE A 174 10.14 10.46 25.95
CA ILE A 174 10.58 9.13 26.40
C ILE A 174 12.12 9.03 26.26
N ARG A 175 12.74 8.38 27.25
CA ARG A 175 14.19 8.28 27.50
C ARG A 175 14.94 7.52 26.40
N ASP A 176 16.17 7.98 26.17
CA ASP A 176 17.19 7.37 25.32
C ASP A 176 17.66 6.03 25.87
N ASP A 177 17.49 5.00 25.05
CA ASP A 177 18.34 3.83 24.98
C ASP A 177 18.37 3.39 23.51
N GLN A 178 19.42 3.73 22.76
CA GLN A 178 19.99 2.91 21.67
C GLN A 178 21.21 3.64 21.04
N GLU A 179 22.24 2.85 20.73
CA GLU A 179 23.60 3.24 20.31
C GLU A 179 23.71 3.85 18.89
N GLU A 180 22.61 3.92 18.11
CA GLU A 180 22.61 4.49 16.74
C GLU A 180 22.40 6.00 16.71
N THR A 181 23.27 6.71 16.00
CA THR A 181 23.22 8.17 15.90
C THR A 181 22.02 8.64 15.05
N PRO A 182 21.48 9.85 15.28
CA PRO A 182 20.41 10.42 14.45
C PRO A 182 20.77 10.50 12.96
N LYS A 183 22.06 10.70 12.65
CA LYS A 183 22.58 10.73 11.28
C LYS A 183 22.46 9.36 10.61
N GLN A 184 22.91 8.28 11.27
CA GLN A 184 22.79 6.93 10.69
C GLN A 184 21.33 6.55 10.44
N ARG A 185 20.42 6.89 11.36
CA ARG A 185 18.97 6.67 11.18
C ARG A 185 18.40 7.41 9.97
N GLN A 186 18.77 8.67 9.79
CA GLN A 186 18.37 9.45 8.62
C GLN A 186 18.89 8.83 7.32
N ALA A 187 20.16 8.40 7.28
CA ALA A 187 20.75 7.78 6.12
C ALA A 187 20.02 6.49 5.71
N VAL A 188 19.64 5.67 6.69
CA VAL A 188 18.86 4.43 6.47
C VAL A 188 17.52 4.71 5.80
N VAL A 189 16.79 5.74 6.24
CA VAL A 189 15.49 6.12 5.64
C VAL A 189 15.67 6.53 4.17
N VAL A 190 16.66 7.36 3.88
CA VAL A 190 16.91 7.84 2.51
C VAL A 190 17.37 6.70 1.60
N ILE A 191 18.22 5.78 2.09
CA ILE A 191 18.61 4.58 1.35
C ILE A 191 17.39 3.73 0.98
N ALA A 192 16.45 3.54 1.91
CA ALA A 192 15.22 2.81 1.65
C ALA A 192 14.34 3.50 0.60
N HIS A 193 14.15 4.83 0.69
CA HIS A 193 13.38 5.60 -0.29
C HIS A 193 14.01 5.58 -1.68
N LEU A 194 15.34 5.75 -1.77
CA LEU A 194 16.08 5.68 -3.03
C LEU A 194 15.95 4.28 -3.65
N ALA A 195 16.10 3.21 -2.86
CA ALA A 195 15.92 1.85 -3.35
C ALA A 195 14.51 1.63 -3.90
N ILE A 196 13.47 2.11 -3.22
CA ILE A 196 12.08 2.05 -3.69
C ILE A 196 11.92 2.81 -5.01
N ALA A 197 12.42 4.03 -5.10
CA ALA A 197 12.35 4.84 -6.32
C ALA A 197 13.09 4.18 -7.50
N VAL A 198 14.25 3.56 -7.25
CA VAL A 198 14.98 2.76 -8.26
C VAL A 198 14.15 1.56 -8.72
N MET A 199 13.53 0.83 -7.80
CA MET A 199 12.66 -0.29 -8.15
C MET A 199 11.46 0.17 -8.98
N MET A 200 10.86 1.31 -8.64
CA MET A 200 9.77 1.91 -9.40
C MET A 200 10.23 2.36 -10.80
N PHE A 201 11.35 3.07 -10.91
CA PHE A 201 11.90 3.47 -12.23
C PHE A 201 12.07 2.24 -13.13
N ASN A 202 12.67 1.17 -12.58
CA ASN A 202 12.88 -0.08 -13.30
C ASN A 202 11.56 -0.74 -13.71
N GLU A 203 10.58 -0.77 -12.82
CA GLU A 203 9.25 -1.33 -13.11
C GLU A 203 8.57 -0.62 -14.30
N PHE A 204 8.64 0.71 -14.31
CA PHE A 204 7.95 1.53 -15.31
C PHE A 204 8.70 1.66 -16.65
N ASN A 205 10.03 1.52 -16.65
CA ASN A 205 10.85 1.67 -17.86
C ASN A 205 11.41 0.35 -18.41
N GLY A 206 11.37 -0.71 -17.60
CA GLY A 206 11.89 -2.05 -17.90
C GLY A 206 13.41 -2.17 -17.77
N GLU A 207 14.09 -1.09 -17.39
CA GLU A 207 15.53 -1.05 -17.16
C GLU A 207 15.80 -0.20 -15.91
N MET A 208 16.78 -0.61 -15.11
CA MET A 208 17.20 0.17 -13.96
C MET A 208 17.75 1.54 -14.41
N PRO A 209 17.60 2.57 -13.57
CA PRO A 209 18.23 3.85 -13.84
C PRO A 209 19.75 3.66 -13.98
N ARG A 210 20.41 4.45 -14.84
CA ARG A 210 21.87 4.39 -14.98
C ARG A 210 22.57 5.02 -13.78
N SER A 211 21.88 5.95 -13.13
CA SER A 211 22.33 6.68 -11.96
C SER A 211 21.14 7.10 -11.12
N LEU A 212 21.34 7.42 -9.83
CA LEU A 212 20.26 7.96 -9.00
C LEU A 212 19.66 9.27 -9.58
N ARG A 213 20.39 10.02 -10.41
CA ARG A 213 19.86 11.22 -11.07
C ARG A 213 18.73 10.91 -12.04
N ASP A 214 18.73 9.72 -12.63
CA ASP A 214 17.67 9.28 -13.55
C ASP A 214 16.32 9.13 -12.82
N LEU A 215 16.27 9.23 -11.49
CA LEU A 215 15.04 9.26 -10.71
C LEU A 215 14.40 10.65 -10.64
N VAL A 216 15.17 11.71 -10.86
CA VAL A 216 14.72 13.10 -10.77
C VAL A 216 14.82 13.85 -12.10
N GLU A 217 15.68 13.37 -13.01
CA GLU A 217 15.87 13.91 -14.36
C GLU A 217 15.46 12.86 -15.39
N ARG A 218 14.50 13.20 -16.26
CA ARG A 218 13.96 12.26 -17.25
C ARG A 218 15.03 11.78 -18.24
N PRO A 219 15.34 10.47 -18.27
CA PRO A 219 16.18 9.90 -19.31
C PRO A 219 15.51 9.96 -20.70
N LYS A 220 16.30 10.15 -21.76
CA LYS A 220 15.78 10.22 -23.15
C LYS A 220 15.04 8.95 -23.59
N ASP A 221 15.46 7.83 -23.03
CA ASP A 221 15.00 6.47 -23.25
C ASP A 221 13.91 6.02 -22.26
N ALA A 222 13.54 6.86 -21.28
CA ALA A 222 12.47 6.56 -20.35
C ALA A 222 11.11 6.54 -21.05
N LYS A 223 10.50 5.35 -21.06
CA LYS A 223 9.18 5.06 -21.61
C LYS A 223 8.07 5.71 -20.79
N VAL A 224 8.19 5.66 -19.47
CA VAL A 224 7.22 6.22 -18.53
C VAL A 224 7.95 7.17 -17.58
N TRP A 225 7.40 8.37 -17.46
CA TRP A 225 7.93 9.40 -16.57
C TRP A 225 6.77 10.09 -15.85
N PRO A 226 6.63 9.93 -14.52
CA PRO A 226 5.61 10.63 -13.74
C PRO A 226 5.94 12.12 -13.63
N ASP A 227 4.90 12.95 -13.51
CA ASP A 227 5.06 14.37 -13.21
C ASP A 227 5.78 14.52 -11.85
N GLY A 228 6.94 15.19 -11.85
CA GLY A 228 7.81 15.32 -10.68
C GLY A 228 8.93 14.27 -10.55
N GLY A 229 8.96 13.24 -11.40
CA GLY A 229 9.98 12.18 -11.38
C GLY A 229 9.68 11.03 -10.42
N PHE A 230 10.56 10.03 -10.39
CA PHE A 230 10.43 8.83 -9.55
C PHE A 230 10.91 9.04 -8.11
N TYR A 231 11.71 10.07 -7.86
CA TYR A 231 12.09 10.49 -6.51
C TYR A 231 11.60 11.93 -6.28
N PRO A 232 10.91 12.20 -5.16
CA PRO A 232 10.28 13.50 -4.90
C PRO A 232 11.30 14.62 -4.68
N GLY A 233 10.85 15.88 -4.84
CA GLY A 233 11.68 17.07 -4.59
C GLY A 233 12.70 17.42 -5.69
N GLY A 234 12.72 16.69 -6.81
CA GLY A 234 13.49 17.04 -8.02
C GLY A 234 15.02 17.01 -7.87
N ARG A 235 15.53 16.51 -6.75
CA ARG A 235 16.97 16.32 -6.50
C ARG A 235 17.21 15.11 -5.60
N ILE A 236 18.35 14.45 -5.79
CA ILE A 236 18.82 13.42 -4.87
C ILE A 236 19.48 14.12 -3.68
N PRO A 237 19.02 13.91 -2.43
CA PRO A 237 19.65 14.49 -1.26
C PRO A 237 21.05 13.90 -1.04
N LYS A 238 21.94 14.69 -0.44
CA LYS A 238 23.21 14.18 0.12
C LYS A 238 22.91 13.33 1.36
N ASP A 239 23.84 12.46 1.71
CA ASP A 239 23.79 11.78 2.98
C ASP A 239 24.01 12.75 4.16
N PRO A 240 23.76 12.33 5.41
CA PRO A 240 23.88 13.17 6.60
C PRO A 240 25.29 13.68 6.92
N TRP A 241 26.30 13.23 6.18
CA TRP A 241 27.70 13.66 6.28
C TRP A 241 28.13 14.50 5.06
N GLY A 242 27.23 14.73 4.10
CA GLY A 242 27.44 15.59 2.94
C GLY A 242 27.94 14.85 1.70
N ASN A 243 28.05 13.52 1.74
CA ASN A 243 28.49 12.70 0.61
C ASN A 243 27.31 12.33 -0.30
N ASP A 244 27.61 11.94 -1.54
CA ASP A 244 26.60 11.35 -2.43
C ASP A 244 26.29 9.91 -1.99
N TYR A 245 25.01 9.54 -2.03
CA TYR A 245 24.63 8.14 -1.97
C TYR A 245 25.18 7.38 -3.17
N GLN A 246 25.58 6.15 -2.91
CA GLN A 246 26.13 5.25 -3.89
C GLN A 246 25.03 4.34 -4.42
N TYR A 247 25.18 3.97 -5.68
CA TYR A 247 24.22 3.14 -6.38
C TYR A 247 24.92 2.26 -7.40
N GLU A 248 24.57 0.97 -7.39
CA GLU A 248 25.01 0.01 -8.38
C GLU A 248 23.78 -0.70 -8.96
N PRO A 249 23.50 -0.56 -10.26
CA PRO A 249 22.44 -1.33 -10.91
C PRO A 249 22.87 -2.79 -10.97
N THR A 250 22.06 -3.69 -10.42
CA THR A 250 22.29 -5.14 -10.54
C THR A 250 21.18 -5.81 -11.33
N LYS A 251 21.43 -7.03 -11.81
CA LYS A 251 20.44 -7.82 -12.56
C LYS A 251 19.25 -8.31 -11.70
N ARG A 252 19.23 -8.05 -10.38
CA ARG A 252 18.21 -8.56 -9.45
C ARG A 252 17.64 -7.50 -8.51
N GLU A 253 18.47 -6.85 -7.71
CA GLU A 253 18.04 -5.88 -6.68
C GLU A 253 18.95 -4.65 -6.70
N PRO A 254 18.44 -3.43 -6.51
CA PRO A 254 19.28 -2.25 -6.52
C PRO A 254 20.13 -2.22 -5.26
N LYS A 255 21.44 -2.03 -5.42
CA LYS A 255 22.30 -1.70 -4.28
C LYS A 255 22.31 -0.20 -4.08
N VAL A 256 21.91 0.25 -2.91
CA VAL A 256 21.98 1.65 -2.50
C VAL A 256 22.66 1.71 -1.14
N TRP A 257 23.66 2.59 -0.99
CA TRP A 257 24.40 2.70 0.27
C TRP A 257 25.03 4.08 0.48
N THR A 258 25.52 4.32 1.70
CA THR A 258 26.49 5.38 2.03
C THR A 258 27.70 4.74 2.68
N TRP A 259 28.86 5.36 2.48
CA TRP A 259 30.14 5.02 3.13
C TRP A 259 30.27 5.60 4.55
N GLY A 260 29.22 6.18 5.13
CA GLY A 260 29.30 6.79 6.46
C GLY A 260 30.12 8.08 6.49
N ALA A 261 30.56 8.48 7.68
CA ALA A 261 31.21 9.78 7.90
C ALA A 261 32.58 9.92 7.23
N ASP A 262 33.34 8.83 7.11
CA ASP A 262 34.70 8.84 6.57
C ASP A 262 34.75 8.79 5.03
N GLY A 263 33.61 8.49 4.39
CA GLY A 263 33.45 8.44 2.94
C GLY A 263 34.18 7.27 2.28
N LYS A 264 34.53 6.21 3.02
CA LYS A 264 35.28 5.05 2.52
C LYS A 264 34.59 3.73 2.89
N GLU A 265 34.91 2.67 2.14
CA GLU A 265 34.43 1.32 2.43
C GLU A 265 34.97 0.81 3.79
N GLY A 266 34.07 0.33 4.64
CA GLY A 266 34.36 -0.23 5.95
C GLY A 266 33.88 0.65 7.11
N GLY A 267 34.70 0.77 8.15
CA GLY A 267 34.41 1.61 9.31
C GLY A 267 33.50 1.00 10.39
N GLU A 268 33.44 1.68 11.55
CA GLU A 268 32.59 1.35 12.70
C GLU A 268 31.94 2.63 13.24
N GLY A 269 30.85 2.52 13.99
CA GLY A 269 30.15 3.71 14.51
C GLY A 269 29.64 4.60 13.36
N GLU A 270 29.84 5.92 13.44
CA GLU A 270 29.41 6.85 12.38
C GLU A 270 30.15 6.63 11.04
N ASP A 271 31.32 5.99 11.05
CA ASP A 271 32.09 5.67 9.85
C ASP A 271 31.61 4.36 9.19
N ALA A 272 30.68 3.63 9.81
CA ALA A 272 30.21 2.37 9.25
C ALA A 272 29.36 2.59 8.00
N ASP A 273 29.69 1.86 6.93
CA ASP A 273 28.87 1.72 5.73
C ASP A 273 27.42 1.38 6.10
N LEU A 274 26.44 2.03 5.47
CA LEU A 274 25.02 1.69 5.62
C LEU A 274 24.47 1.28 4.26
N THR A 275 23.97 0.05 4.18
CA THR A 275 23.50 -0.55 2.91
C THR A 275 22.03 -0.93 2.96
N ILE A 276 21.37 -0.92 1.80
CA ILE A 276 20.01 -1.42 1.66
C ILE A 276 19.90 -2.92 2.05
N GLU A 277 20.96 -3.69 1.83
CA GLU A 277 21.06 -5.07 2.27
C GLU A 277 21.08 -5.21 3.78
N ASP A 278 21.76 -4.33 4.51
CA ASP A 278 21.76 -4.32 5.98
C ASP A 278 20.38 -4.00 6.54
N ILE A 279 19.66 -3.08 5.88
CA ILE A 279 18.30 -2.68 6.22
C ILE A 279 17.34 -3.86 6.03
N PHE A 280 17.45 -4.59 4.91
CA PHE A 280 16.63 -5.77 4.65
C PHE A 280 17.09 -7.04 5.40
N LYS A 281 18.37 -7.15 5.76
CA LYS A 281 18.90 -8.30 6.49
C LYS A 281 18.73 -8.19 8.00
N GLY A 282 18.47 -7.00 8.54
CA GLY A 282 18.49 -6.68 9.97
C GLY A 282 19.89 -6.90 10.52
N ARG A 283 20.65 -5.83 10.79
CA ARG A 283 22.08 -5.91 11.13
C ARG A 283 22.39 -7.00 12.15
N GLY A 284 23.03 -8.05 11.64
CA GLY A 284 23.50 -9.19 12.40
C GLY A 284 24.86 -8.90 13.02
N GLY A 285 24.84 -8.53 14.29
CA GLY A 285 25.83 -9.08 15.21
C GLY A 285 25.71 -10.60 15.19
N LYS A 286 26.85 -11.29 15.05
CA LYS A 286 27.01 -12.74 14.90
C LYS A 286 26.03 -13.54 15.79
N GLY A 287 25.12 -14.29 15.18
CA GLY A 287 24.25 -15.26 15.86
C GLY A 287 23.03 -15.64 15.02
N ALA A 288 23.11 -16.75 14.30
CA ALA A 288 22.01 -17.30 13.53
C ALA A 288 20.88 -17.82 14.45
N ALA A 289 19.84 -17.00 14.71
CA ALA A 289 18.44 -17.37 14.98
C ALA A 289 17.62 -16.15 15.47
N PRO A 290 16.99 -15.35 14.56
CA PRO A 290 15.58 -14.94 14.79
C PRO A 290 14.73 -14.59 13.53
N ARG A 291 14.81 -15.31 12.38
CA ARG A 291 13.98 -15.00 11.16
C ARG A 291 12.59 -15.66 11.10
N LEU A 292 12.36 -16.72 11.88
CA LEU A 292 11.20 -17.59 11.74
C LEU A 292 9.88 -16.91 12.18
N ALA A 293 9.89 -16.26 13.34
CA ALA A 293 8.72 -15.55 13.87
C ALA A 293 8.36 -14.28 13.07
N ALA A 294 9.32 -13.68 12.35
CA ALA A 294 9.04 -12.54 11.47
C ALA A 294 8.36 -13.00 10.18
N ASN A 295 8.85 -14.09 9.58
CA ASN A 295 8.24 -14.71 8.40
C ASN A 295 6.81 -15.18 8.69
N GLU A 296 6.60 -15.84 9.83
CA GLU A 296 5.27 -16.28 10.28
C GLU A 296 4.28 -15.13 10.48
N ARG A 297 4.73 -14.01 11.06
CA ARG A 297 3.90 -12.80 11.18
C ARG A 297 3.57 -12.19 9.82
N ASN A 298 4.53 -12.15 8.89
CA ASN A 298 4.30 -11.66 7.53
C ASN A 298 3.32 -12.55 6.77
N ALA A 299 3.41 -13.88 6.93
CA ALA A 299 2.48 -14.83 6.32
C ALA A 299 1.06 -14.64 6.84
N ALA A 300 0.89 -14.52 8.16
CA ALA A 300 -0.39 -14.24 8.80
C ALA A 300 -0.98 -12.89 8.33
N GLY A 301 -0.18 -11.82 8.32
CA GLY A 301 -0.62 -10.51 7.81
C GLY A 301 -1.02 -10.56 6.33
N SER A 302 -0.26 -11.27 5.50
CA SER A 302 -0.58 -11.45 4.08
C SER A 302 -1.88 -12.22 3.88
N LEU A 303 -2.15 -13.27 4.65
CA LEU A 303 -3.45 -13.96 4.62
C LEU A 303 -4.62 -13.05 5.00
N LYS A 304 -4.42 -12.14 5.95
CA LYS A 304 -5.43 -11.12 6.28
C LYS A 304 -5.70 -10.19 5.10
N THR A 305 -4.67 -9.73 4.39
CA THR A 305 -4.86 -8.93 3.18
C THR A 305 -5.62 -9.69 2.09
N VAL A 306 -5.36 -11.00 1.93
CA VAL A 306 -6.12 -11.86 1.02
C VAL A 306 -7.59 -11.98 1.43
N ALA A 307 -7.88 -12.20 2.72
CA ALA A 307 -9.26 -12.24 3.22
C ALA A 307 -9.99 -10.89 3.03
N THR A 308 -9.31 -9.76 3.23
CA THR A 308 -9.86 -8.43 2.94
C THR A 308 -10.12 -8.25 1.44
N ALA A 309 -9.20 -8.69 0.58
CA ALA A 309 -9.39 -8.67 -0.87
C ALA A 309 -10.59 -9.51 -1.31
N GLN A 310 -10.82 -10.68 -0.70
CA GLN A 310 -11.99 -11.51 -0.94
C GLN A 310 -13.30 -10.80 -0.56
N ALA A 311 -13.32 -10.11 0.58
CA ALA A 311 -14.46 -9.32 0.99
C ALA A 311 -14.74 -8.17 0.01
N ASP A 312 -13.71 -7.45 -0.43
CA ASP A 312 -13.83 -6.40 -1.44
C ASP A 312 -14.32 -6.94 -2.80
N PHE A 313 -13.76 -8.08 -3.23
CA PHE A 313 -14.17 -8.80 -4.44
C PHE A 313 -15.69 -9.00 -4.47
N ARG A 314 -16.20 -9.58 -3.39
CA ARG A 314 -17.61 -9.92 -3.23
C ARG A 314 -18.51 -8.70 -3.09
N SER A 315 -18.13 -7.75 -2.24
CA SER A 315 -18.97 -6.59 -1.91
C SER A 315 -19.12 -5.63 -3.08
N ASN A 316 -18.13 -5.55 -3.95
CA ASN A 316 -18.12 -4.63 -5.09
C ASN A 316 -18.36 -5.32 -6.43
N ASP A 317 -18.73 -6.62 -6.44
CA ASP A 317 -19.00 -7.39 -7.67
C ASP A 317 -17.86 -7.17 -8.69
N ARG A 318 -16.63 -7.48 -8.26
CA ARG A 318 -15.42 -7.04 -8.98
C ARG A 318 -15.26 -7.67 -10.36
N ASP A 319 -15.91 -8.80 -10.63
CA ASP A 319 -15.97 -9.42 -11.96
C ASP A 319 -17.22 -9.02 -12.76
N ASN A 320 -18.06 -8.14 -12.19
CA ASN A 320 -19.28 -7.57 -12.78
C ASN A 320 -20.21 -8.64 -13.37
N ASN A 321 -20.29 -9.78 -12.70
CA ASN A 321 -21.17 -10.87 -13.10
C ASN A 321 -22.60 -10.68 -12.53
N ARG A 322 -22.83 -9.62 -11.73
CA ARG A 322 -24.06 -9.27 -11.01
C ARG A 322 -24.38 -10.20 -9.84
N VAL A 323 -23.37 -10.89 -9.33
CA VAL A 323 -23.48 -11.88 -8.26
C VAL A 323 -22.40 -11.59 -7.23
N GLN A 324 -22.80 -11.50 -5.97
CA GLN A 324 -21.84 -11.33 -4.89
C GLN A 324 -21.23 -12.68 -4.53
N ASP A 325 -20.08 -12.98 -5.11
CA ASP A 325 -19.31 -14.19 -4.84
C ASP A 325 -17.85 -13.90 -4.46
N PHE A 326 -17.17 -14.93 -3.94
CA PHE A 326 -15.75 -14.92 -3.63
C PHE A 326 -14.97 -15.55 -4.78
N TRP A 327 -13.75 -15.08 -4.98
CA TRP A 327 -12.82 -15.70 -5.92
C TRP A 327 -12.18 -16.96 -5.30
N THR A 328 -12.39 -18.13 -5.87
CA THR A 328 -11.84 -19.41 -5.37
C THR A 328 -10.88 -20.09 -6.35
N GLY A 329 -10.59 -19.41 -7.48
CA GLY A 329 -9.66 -19.89 -8.50
C GLY A 329 -8.25 -20.08 -7.93
N ASP A 330 -7.65 -19.02 -7.42
CA ASP A 330 -6.28 -19.02 -6.89
C ASP A 330 -6.01 -17.74 -6.06
N VAL A 331 -4.79 -17.56 -5.54
CA VAL A 331 -4.45 -16.33 -4.79
C VAL A 331 -4.06 -15.21 -5.77
N ALA A 332 -3.38 -15.56 -6.86
CA ALA A 332 -2.86 -14.62 -7.84
C ALA A 332 -3.96 -13.79 -8.54
N GLY A 333 -5.14 -14.36 -8.78
CA GLY A 333 -6.26 -13.70 -9.45
C GLY A 333 -6.80 -12.45 -8.74
N LEU A 334 -6.60 -12.35 -7.42
CA LEU A 334 -6.96 -11.15 -6.66
C LEU A 334 -6.03 -9.94 -6.96
N TYR A 335 -4.89 -10.16 -7.62
CA TYR A 335 -3.95 -9.10 -7.95
C TYR A 335 -4.36 -8.28 -9.17
N CYS A 336 -5.06 -8.88 -10.13
CA CYS A 336 -5.44 -8.23 -11.38
C CYS A 336 -6.82 -8.72 -11.78
N ILE A 337 -7.84 -7.99 -11.34
CA ILE A 337 -9.22 -8.25 -11.74
C ILE A 337 -9.54 -7.32 -12.91
N ASP A 338 -10.10 -7.91 -13.97
CA ASP A 338 -10.56 -7.17 -15.14
C ASP A 338 -11.75 -6.28 -14.76
N ASN A 339 -11.65 -4.98 -15.09
CA ASN A 339 -12.67 -3.97 -14.89
C ASN A 339 -13.19 -3.40 -16.23
N SER A 340 -12.98 -4.12 -17.34
CA SER A 340 -13.26 -3.71 -18.72
C SER A 340 -14.71 -3.27 -18.98
N SER A 341 -15.63 -3.63 -18.10
CA SER A 341 -17.06 -3.34 -18.19
C SER A 341 -17.47 -1.96 -17.63
N VAL A 342 -16.56 -1.19 -17.03
CA VAL A 342 -16.84 0.16 -16.48
C VAL A 342 -16.23 1.29 -17.33
N GLY A 343 -15.61 0.96 -18.48
CA GLY A 343 -15.03 1.96 -19.38
C GLY A 343 -13.86 2.69 -18.72
N GLY A 344 -12.79 1.96 -18.41
CA GLY A 344 -11.53 2.52 -17.89
C GLY A 344 -10.39 1.51 -18.02
N ASP A 345 -9.21 2.01 -18.35
CA ASP A 345 -8.00 1.24 -18.68
C ASP A 345 -7.27 0.67 -17.42
N SER A 346 -7.93 0.62 -16.27
CA SER A 346 -7.30 0.38 -14.97
C SER A 346 -7.77 -0.92 -14.31
N MET A 347 -6.86 -1.89 -14.27
CA MET A 347 -7.00 -3.13 -13.48
C MET A 347 -7.03 -2.81 -11.98
N ILE A 348 -7.85 -3.55 -11.23
CA ILE A 348 -7.92 -3.40 -9.77
C ILE A 348 -6.93 -4.37 -9.11
N LYS A 349 -6.06 -3.83 -8.24
CA LYS A 349 -5.03 -4.59 -7.51
C LYS A 349 -5.41 -4.73 -6.05
N LEU A 350 -6.07 -5.83 -5.68
CA LEU A 350 -6.59 -6.01 -4.31
C LEU A 350 -5.57 -6.54 -3.31
N ILE A 351 -4.54 -7.24 -3.80
CA ILE A 351 -3.44 -7.74 -2.98
C ILE A 351 -2.11 -7.21 -3.50
N GLU A 352 -1.05 -7.36 -2.71
CA GLU A 352 0.29 -7.03 -3.17
C GLU A 352 0.80 -8.03 -4.22
N VAL A 353 1.57 -7.53 -5.19
CA VAL A 353 2.18 -8.36 -6.24
C VAL A 353 3.04 -9.48 -5.65
N SER A 354 3.71 -9.22 -4.52
CA SER A 354 4.55 -10.22 -3.87
C SER A 354 3.76 -11.37 -3.25
N VAL A 355 2.51 -11.14 -2.80
CA VAL A 355 1.61 -12.20 -2.32
C VAL A 355 1.11 -13.02 -3.50
N ALA A 356 0.76 -12.34 -4.59
CA ALA A 356 0.25 -12.97 -5.80
C ALA A 356 1.32 -13.82 -6.52
N LEU A 357 2.57 -13.34 -6.58
CA LEU A 357 3.73 -14.11 -7.04
C LEU A 357 4.10 -15.27 -6.11
N ALA A 358 3.64 -15.22 -4.85
CA ALA A 358 3.77 -16.30 -3.89
C ALA A 358 2.60 -17.29 -3.93
N ASP A 359 1.76 -17.28 -4.97
CA ASP A 359 0.75 -18.30 -5.18
C ASP A 359 1.40 -19.67 -5.46
N TYR A 360 1.01 -20.68 -4.68
CA TYR A 360 1.51 -22.03 -4.78
C TYR A 360 0.97 -22.80 -6.00
N ALA A 361 -0.28 -22.56 -6.37
CA ALA A 361 -1.01 -23.34 -7.34
C ALA A 361 -1.94 -22.44 -8.16
N PRO A 362 -1.37 -21.53 -8.98
CA PRO A 362 -2.15 -20.65 -9.83
C PRO A 362 -3.02 -21.47 -10.80
N TRP A 363 -4.25 -21.01 -11.00
CA TRP A 363 -5.23 -21.72 -11.83
C TRP A 363 -4.87 -21.58 -13.31
N THR A 364 -4.72 -22.71 -14.01
CA THR A 364 -4.44 -22.73 -15.46
C THR A 364 -5.70 -22.35 -16.23
N GLY A 365 -5.80 -21.06 -16.53
CA GLY A 365 -6.97 -20.39 -17.11
C GLY A 365 -7.19 -19.01 -16.49
N GLY A 366 -6.84 -18.85 -15.20
CA GLY A 366 -6.93 -17.61 -14.40
C GLY A 366 -5.72 -16.68 -14.59
N LEU A 367 -5.06 -16.80 -15.73
CA LEU A 367 -3.86 -16.04 -16.08
C LEU A 367 -4.14 -15.16 -17.31
N THR A 368 -5.39 -14.73 -17.48
CA THR A 368 -5.83 -13.80 -18.51
C THR A 368 -6.49 -12.60 -17.87
N VAL A 369 -5.67 -11.60 -17.60
CA VAL A 369 -6.10 -10.20 -17.57
C VAL A 369 -6.63 -9.87 -18.96
N MET A 370 -7.90 -9.49 -19.10
CA MET A 370 -8.37 -8.87 -20.33
C MET A 370 -8.00 -7.38 -20.24
N ASP A 371 -6.97 -6.97 -20.97
CA ASP A 371 -6.76 -5.57 -21.34
C ASP A 371 -7.91 -5.14 -22.29
N VAL A 372 -8.23 -3.85 -22.38
CA VAL A 372 -9.19 -3.26 -23.35
C VAL A 372 -8.93 -3.66 -24.82
N ASN A 373 -7.76 -4.25 -25.10
CA ASN A 373 -7.30 -4.76 -26.39
C ASN A 373 -7.24 -6.31 -26.49
N ASN A 374 -7.79 -7.06 -25.54
CA ASN A 374 -7.89 -8.53 -25.59
C ASN A 374 -6.53 -9.28 -25.49
N TYR A 375 -5.54 -8.71 -24.81
CA TYR A 375 -4.23 -9.35 -24.55
C TYR A 375 -4.18 -9.98 -23.15
N SER A 376 -3.94 -11.30 -23.08
CA SER A 376 -3.69 -12.01 -21.83
C SER A 376 -2.35 -11.57 -21.21
N ASN A 377 -2.41 -10.83 -20.09
CA ASN A 377 -1.20 -10.44 -19.34
C ASN A 377 -0.95 -11.39 -18.17
N PRO A 378 -0.03 -12.36 -18.29
CA PRO A 378 0.26 -13.31 -17.21
C PRO A 378 0.94 -12.62 -16.03
N ILE A 379 0.65 -13.02 -14.78
CA ILE A 379 1.31 -12.48 -13.57
C ILE A 379 2.85 -12.58 -13.63
N SER A 380 3.36 -13.53 -14.42
CA SER A 380 4.79 -13.69 -14.73
C SER A 380 5.44 -12.48 -15.40
N LYS A 381 4.66 -11.52 -15.91
CA LYS A 381 5.15 -10.21 -16.39
C LYS A 381 5.56 -9.28 -15.24
N PHE A 382 4.96 -9.40 -14.07
CA PHE A 382 5.21 -8.53 -12.91
C PHE A 382 6.27 -9.09 -11.94
N GLY A 383 6.81 -10.27 -12.25
CA GLY A 383 7.90 -10.85 -11.47
C GLY A 383 7.99 -12.36 -11.60
N LYS A 384 9.06 -12.92 -11.04
CA LYS A 384 9.21 -14.37 -10.93
C LYS A 384 8.46 -14.85 -9.70
N ARG A 385 7.77 -15.97 -9.88
CA ARG A 385 7.09 -16.69 -8.81
C ARG A 385 8.10 -17.02 -7.70
N ALA A 386 7.84 -16.55 -6.49
CA ALA A 386 8.75 -16.67 -5.35
C ALA A 386 7.98 -16.58 -4.02
N PRO A 387 8.44 -17.25 -2.95
CA PRO A 387 7.82 -17.11 -1.64
C PRO A 387 7.95 -15.69 -1.10
N LYS A 388 6.87 -15.12 -0.57
CA LYS A 388 6.91 -13.83 0.13
C LYS A 388 7.31 -14.08 1.58
N ALA A 389 8.40 -13.44 2.01
CA ALA A 389 8.95 -13.62 3.37
C ALA A 389 9.09 -15.10 3.76
N GLY A 390 9.46 -15.97 2.81
CA GLY A 390 9.64 -17.40 3.05
C GLY A 390 8.36 -18.26 3.03
N TYR A 391 7.22 -17.72 2.59
CA TYR A 391 5.93 -18.42 2.58
C TYR A 391 5.29 -18.46 1.18
N TRP A 392 4.63 -19.58 0.89
CA TRP A 392 3.71 -19.76 -0.24
C TRP A 392 2.28 -19.64 0.23
N PHE A 393 1.38 -19.19 -0.66
CA PHE A 393 -0.05 -19.02 -0.41
C PHE A 393 -0.85 -19.87 -1.37
N MET A 394 -2.00 -20.39 -0.98
CA MET A 394 -2.78 -21.26 -1.85
C MET A 394 -4.27 -21.17 -1.52
N ALA A 395 -5.10 -20.99 -2.55
CA ALA A 395 -6.53 -21.20 -2.43
C ALA A 395 -6.80 -22.69 -2.17
N MET A 396 -7.62 -22.97 -1.16
CA MET A 396 -8.07 -24.33 -0.85
C MET A 396 -9.05 -24.81 -1.94
N LYS A 397 -9.11 -26.12 -2.10
CA LYS A 397 -9.98 -26.79 -3.07
C LYS A 397 -11.34 -27.12 -2.48
N GLU A 398 -11.39 -27.48 -1.20
CA GLU A 398 -12.61 -27.98 -0.58
C GLU A 398 -12.76 -27.57 0.90
N ASP A 399 -13.97 -27.69 1.39
CA ASP A 399 -14.38 -27.53 2.78
C ASP A 399 -14.89 -28.86 3.33
N LYS A 400 -14.09 -29.51 4.18
CA LYS A 400 -14.44 -30.81 4.75
C LYS A 400 -15.65 -30.72 5.67
N GLN A 401 -15.88 -29.59 6.34
CA GLN A 401 -17.03 -29.44 7.22
C GLN A 401 -18.32 -29.59 6.44
N VAL A 402 -18.39 -29.02 5.23
CA VAL A 402 -19.56 -29.16 4.37
C VAL A 402 -19.68 -30.56 3.77
N THR A 403 -18.57 -31.16 3.34
CA THR A 403 -18.59 -32.56 2.86
C THR A 403 -19.05 -33.52 3.96
N ALA A 404 -18.58 -33.35 5.19
CA ALA A 404 -18.98 -34.16 6.35
C ALA A 404 -20.48 -34.03 6.67
N ASN A 405 -21.05 -32.85 6.42
CA ASN A 405 -22.48 -32.59 6.58
C ASN A 405 -23.33 -32.99 5.35
N GLY A 406 -22.74 -33.71 4.38
CA GLY A 406 -23.44 -34.22 3.20
C GLY A 406 -23.65 -33.19 2.08
N GLY A 407 -23.02 -32.02 2.16
CA GLY A 407 -23.06 -30.97 1.14
C GLY A 407 -21.88 -31.06 0.16
N ASN A 408 -21.92 -30.21 -0.89
CA ASN A 408 -20.76 -30.04 -1.77
C ASN A 408 -19.73 -29.09 -1.13
N GLY A 409 -18.63 -29.68 -0.64
CA GLY A 409 -17.53 -28.94 -0.03
C GLY A 409 -16.61 -28.23 -1.04
N ASP A 410 -16.71 -28.51 -2.34
CA ASP A 410 -15.84 -27.90 -3.34
C ASP A 410 -15.96 -26.37 -3.32
N TYR A 411 -14.82 -25.66 -3.28
CA TYR A 411 -14.80 -24.21 -3.37
C TYR A 411 -14.94 -23.72 -4.81
N ARG A 412 -14.50 -24.52 -5.79
CA ARG A 412 -14.47 -24.21 -7.22
C ARG A 412 -15.72 -24.75 -7.92
N GLN A 413 -16.89 -24.21 -7.55
CA GLN A 413 -18.18 -24.64 -8.07
C GLN A 413 -19.06 -23.47 -8.54
N HIS A 414 -19.82 -23.67 -9.62
CA HIS A 414 -20.78 -22.67 -10.09
C HIS A 414 -21.96 -22.48 -9.13
N THR A 415 -21.82 -21.58 -8.16
CA THR A 415 -22.88 -21.32 -7.15
C THR A 415 -23.64 -20.03 -7.37
N GLY A 416 -23.21 -19.21 -8.34
CA GLY A 416 -23.71 -17.85 -8.56
C GLY A 416 -24.26 -17.54 -9.94
N GLY A 417 -23.99 -18.33 -10.98
CA GLY A 417 -24.31 -17.98 -12.37
C GLY A 417 -23.12 -17.45 -13.20
N ALA A 418 -21.92 -17.43 -12.61
CA ALA A 418 -20.66 -17.19 -13.31
C ALA A 418 -20.34 -18.28 -14.35
N LYS A 419 -19.64 -17.91 -15.42
CA LYS A 419 -19.29 -18.81 -16.55
C LYS A 419 -18.22 -19.85 -16.22
N GLU A 420 -17.45 -19.66 -15.16
CA GLU A 420 -16.34 -20.55 -14.76
C GLU A 420 -16.50 -21.08 -13.33
N ALA A 421 -15.93 -22.25 -13.06
CA ALA A 421 -16.02 -22.93 -11.76
C ALA A 421 -14.94 -22.42 -10.79
N VAL A 422 -14.82 -21.10 -10.62
CA VAL A 422 -13.78 -20.45 -9.79
C VAL A 422 -14.35 -19.38 -8.86
N TYR A 423 -15.67 -19.42 -8.62
CA TYR A 423 -16.40 -18.47 -7.79
C TYR A 423 -17.25 -19.18 -6.77
N ASN A 424 -17.43 -18.62 -5.58
CA ASN A 424 -18.31 -19.18 -4.56
C ASN A 424 -19.12 -18.10 -3.85
N THR A 425 -20.46 -18.20 -3.85
CA THR A 425 -21.34 -17.16 -3.29
C THR A 425 -21.26 -16.99 -1.78
N SER A 426 -20.65 -17.95 -1.08
CA SER A 426 -20.76 -18.07 0.38
C SER A 426 -19.45 -18.29 1.12
N ARG A 427 -18.45 -18.94 0.51
CA ARG A 427 -17.28 -19.44 1.25
C ARG A 427 -16.00 -19.39 0.44
N PHE A 428 -14.87 -19.26 1.12
CA PHE A 428 -13.54 -19.47 0.54
C PHE A 428 -12.59 -20.04 1.58
N GLY A 429 -11.48 -20.62 1.15
CA GLY A 429 -10.39 -21.01 2.05
C GLY A 429 -9.04 -20.68 1.44
N VAL A 430 -8.12 -20.15 2.25
CA VAL A 430 -6.73 -19.90 1.83
C VAL A 430 -5.77 -20.36 2.91
N CYS A 431 -4.66 -20.97 2.51
CA CYS A 431 -3.57 -21.31 3.41
C CYS A 431 -2.27 -20.58 3.06
N ALA A 432 -1.41 -20.41 4.06
CA ALA A 432 -0.02 -20.00 3.89
C ALA A 432 0.91 -20.99 4.59
N PHE A 433 1.91 -21.49 3.90
CA PHE A 433 2.83 -22.51 4.42
C PHE A 433 4.29 -22.19 4.04
N PRO A 434 5.26 -22.63 4.86
CA PRO A 434 6.65 -22.23 4.67
C PRO A 434 7.26 -22.88 3.43
N ALA A 435 8.01 -22.09 2.65
CA ALA A 435 8.75 -22.56 1.49
C ALA A 435 9.97 -23.41 1.86
N ASP A 436 10.58 -23.13 3.02
CA ASP A 436 11.68 -23.90 3.61
C ASP A 436 11.32 -24.21 5.06
N TYR A 437 10.76 -25.39 5.31
CA TYR A 437 10.31 -25.78 6.64
C TYR A 437 11.47 -25.85 7.64
N GLY A 438 11.28 -25.25 8.82
CA GLY A 438 12.28 -25.18 9.88
C GLY A 438 13.27 -24.01 9.75
N LYS A 439 13.44 -23.44 8.56
CA LYS A 439 14.29 -22.24 8.34
C LYS A 439 13.48 -20.98 8.02
N GLY A 440 12.52 -21.11 7.12
CA GLY A 440 11.59 -20.06 6.70
C GLY A 440 10.37 -19.95 7.60
N GLY A 441 9.95 -21.04 8.23
CA GLY A 441 8.76 -21.11 9.09
C GLY A 441 8.49 -22.54 9.55
N THR A 442 7.75 -22.73 10.63
CA THR A 442 7.25 -24.06 11.05
C THR A 442 5.73 -24.12 11.03
N ARG A 443 5.06 -22.98 11.14
CA ARG A 443 3.60 -22.91 11.15
C ARG A 443 3.03 -22.76 9.75
N THR A 444 1.95 -23.50 9.50
CA THR A 444 1.03 -23.30 8.38
C THR A 444 -0.22 -22.62 8.92
N PHE A 445 -0.64 -21.56 8.24
CA PHE A 445 -1.78 -20.74 8.60
C PHE A 445 -2.93 -20.99 7.64
N ILE A 446 -4.16 -20.90 8.13
CA ILE A 446 -5.38 -20.98 7.32
C ILE A 446 -6.36 -19.88 7.73
N ILE A 447 -7.11 -19.37 6.75
CA ILE A 447 -8.17 -18.37 6.94
C ILE A 447 -9.31 -18.61 5.93
N ASN A 448 -10.54 -18.28 6.33
CA ASN A 448 -11.75 -18.38 5.50
C ASN A 448 -12.59 -17.08 5.60
N GLU A 449 -13.82 -17.12 5.10
CA GLU A 449 -14.79 -16.02 5.14
C GLU A 449 -15.13 -15.53 6.56
N GLY A 450 -14.96 -16.39 7.58
CA GLY A 450 -15.15 -16.01 8.98
C GLY A 450 -14.04 -15.11 9.52
N ASN A 451 -12.99 -14.84 8.73
CA ASN A 451 -11.83 -14.01 9.06
C ASN A 451 -11.13 -14.44 10.37
N THR A 452 -11.34 -15.68 10.81
CA THR A 452 -10.65 -16.27 11.95
C THR A 452 -9.46 -17.05 11.43
N MET A 453 -8.28 -16.77 11.96
CA MET A 453 -7.05 -17.42 11.53
C MET A 453 -6.70 -18.56 12.46
N PHE A 454 -6.31 -19.69 11.88
CA PHE A 454 -5.79 -20.84 12.62
C PHE A 454 -4.41 -21.20 12.12
N TRP A 455 -3.63 -21.88 12.97
CA TRP A 455 -2.35 -22.42 12.59
C TRP A 455 -2.09 -23.81 13.16
N LYS A 456 -1.29 -24.59 12.43
CA LYS A 456 -0.77 -25.90 12.83
C LYS A 456 0.60 -26.09 12.19
N ASP A 457 1.48 -26.86 12.82
CA ASP A 457 2.67 -27.37 12.15
C ASP A 457 2.27 -28.55 11.24
N THR A 458 2.36 -28.35 9.93
CA THR A 458 2.04 -29.37 8.92
C THR A 458 3.30 -30.01 8.30
N GLY A 459 4.49 -29.74 8.85
CA GLY A 459 5.76 -30.14 8.24
C GLY A 459 6.04 -29.43 6.92
N GLY A 460 5.56 -28.19 6.77
CA GLY A 460 5.70 -27.40 5.54
C GLY A 460 4.80 -27.82 4.38
N LYS A 461 3.80 -28.66 4.62
CA LYS A 461 2.84 -29.07 3.59
C LYS A 461 1.68 -28.08 3.48
N PRO A 462 1.20 -27.78 2.26
CA PRO A 462 -0.02 -27.01 2.08
C PRO A 462 -1.22 -27.72 2.69
N VAL A 463 -2.24 -26.94 3.03
CA VAL A 463 -3.56 -27.46 3.40
C VAL A 463 -4.51 -27.19 2.26
N GLU A 464 -4.93 -28.25 1.57
CA GLU A 464 -5.81 -28.17 0.39
C GLU A 464 -7.30 -28.10 0.76
N ALA A 465 -7.65 -28.45 1.99
CA ALA A 465 -9.02 -28.62 2.44
C ALA A 465 -9.23 -27.97 3.80
N TRP A 466 -10.27 -27.14 3.92
CA TRP A 466 -10.63 -26.54 5.21
C TRP A 466 -10.99 -27.66 6.21
N PRO A 467 -10.42 -27.67 7.42
CA PRO A 467 -10.66 -28.75 8.38
C PRO A 467 -12.09 -28.75 8.93
N THR A 468 -12.57 -29.89 9.42
CA THR A 468 -13.85 -29.93 10.16
C THR A 468 -13.74 -29.18 11.49
N ASP A 469 -14.87 -28.83 12.10
CA ASP A 469 -14.88 -28.16 13.41
C ASP A 469 -14.19 -29.02 14.49
N GLU A 470 -14.33 -30.34 14.43
CA GLU A 470 -13.62 -31.27 15.33
C GLU A 470 -12.12 -31.28 15.07
N GLU A 471 -11.68 -31.24 13.80
CA GLU A 471 -10.27 -31.11 13.44
C GLU A 471 -9.73 -29.77 13.92
N LEU A 472 -10.45 -28.66 13.71
CA LEU A 472 -10.05 -27.33 14.18
C LEU A 472 -9.87 -27.31 15.71
N ALA A 473 -10.81 -27.88 16.46
CA ALA A 473 -10.75 -27.91 17.92
C ALA A 473 -9.62 -28.80 18.46
N ARG A 474 -9.33 -29.92 17.79
CA ARG A 474 -8.34 -30.91 18.25
C ARG A 474 -6.92 -30.58 17.83
N ASP A 475 -6.75 -30.15 16.58
CA ASP A 475 -5.47 -30.16 15.88
C ASP A 475 -4.92 -28.76 15.58
N TRP A 476 -5.77 -27.74 15.60
CA TRP A 476 -5.43 -26.38 15.21
C TRP A 476 -5.45 -25.41 16.38
N LYS A 477 -4.62 -24.38 16.28
CA LYS A 477 -4.59 -23.30 17.26
C LYS A 477 -5.14 -22.04 16.61
N LYS A 478 -6.13 -21.43 17.25
CA LYS A 478 -6.60 -20.11 16.86
C LYS A 478 -5.48 -19.09 17.06
N LEU A 479 -5.32 -18.19 16.09
CA LEU A 479 -4.41 -17.06 16.17
C LEU A 479 -5.23 -15.84 16.59
N ASP A 480 -4.99 -15.38 17.82
CA ASP A 480 -5.71 -14.27 18.45
C ASP A 480 -5.29 -12.90 17.90
#